data_AF-J9DAJ2-F1
#
_entry.id   AF-J9DAJ2-F1
#
_cell.length_a   1.000
_cell.length_b   1.000
_cell.length_c   1.000
_cell.angle_alpha   90.00
_cell.angle_beta   90.00
_cell.angle_gamma   90.00
#
_symmetry.space_group_name_H-M   'P 1'
#
loop_
_entity.id
_entity.type
_entity.pdbx_description
1 polymer ?
#
loop_
_entity_poly.entity_id
_entity_poly.type
_entity_poly.pdbx_seq_one_letter_code
_entity_poly.pdbx_strand_id
1 'polypeptide(L)'
;MKFIFLNLKRFDVPVEMGGVNRLAPVADWAKTIVEGTQEGLKKYDPNEVEFVQFFPEAHVLNAVGALCENSPVKIGCQGVYRMDTAVGGNFGAFTTNRPAAIAKAMGCGGTLIGHCEERNDLNGVLAEAGV
;
A
#
# COMPACT_ATOMS: atom_id res chain seq x y z
N MET A 1 12.22 14.13 -13.73
CA MET A 1 11.63 13.13 -12.81
C MET A 1 10.12 13.13 -12.92
N LYS A 2 9.54 11.98 -13.29
CA LYS A 2 8.11 11.68 -13.29
C LYS A 2 7.79 10.74 -12.13
N PHE A 3 6.59 10.85 -11.59
CA PHE A 3 6.12 10.00 -10.51
C PHE A 3 4.84 9.31 -10.97
N ILE A 4 4.87 7.98 -11.02
CA ILE A 4 3.76 7.17 -11.50
C ILE A 4 3.31 6.24 -10.38
N PHE A 5 2.12 6.52 -9.87
CA PHE A 5 1.59 5.90 -8.66
C PHE A 5 0.36 5.05 -8.98
N LEU A 6 0.40 3.78 -8.60
CA LEU A 6 -0.69 2.83 -8.76
C LEU A 6 -1.32 2.55 -7.39
N ASN A 7 -2.54 3.03 -7.16
CA ASN A 7 -3.31 2.67 -5.97
C ASN A 7 -4.24 1.49 -6.28
N LEU A 8 -3.98 0.33 -5.67
CA LEU A 8 -4.74 -0.90 -5.94
C LEU A 8 -6.03 -1.04 -5.13
N LYS A 9 -6.29 -0.12 -4.18
CA LYS A 9 -7.49 -0.10 -3.33
C LYS A 9 -7.80 -1.49 -2.74
N ARG A 10 -9.07 -1.91 -2.74
CA ARG A 10 -9.54 -3.25 -2.34
C ARG A 10 -9.82 -4.17 -3.53
N PHE A 11 -8.98 -4.09 -4.56
CA PHE A 11 -9.14 -4.93 -5.76
C PHE A 11 -8.72 -6.38 -5.52
N ASP A 12 -8.24 -6.69 -4.31
CA ASP A 12 -7.90 -8.01 -3.80
C ASP A 12 -9.13 -8.83 -3.37
N VAL A 13 -10.28 -8.19 -3.13
CA VAL A 13 -11.51 -8.88 -2.72
C VAL A 13 -12.02 -9.81 -3.84
N PRO A 14 -12.22 -11.11 -3.58
CA PRO A 14 -12.73 -12.06 -4.56
C PRO A 14 -14.13 -11.74 -5.09
N VAL A 15 -14.43 -12.17 -6.31
CA VAL A 15 -15.73 -11.92 -6.97
C VAL A 15 -16.89 -12.61 -6.26
N GLU A 16 -16.67 -13.77 -5.67
CA GLU A 16 -17.65 -14.52 -4.86
C GLU A 16 -18.03 -13.78 -3.56
N MET A 17 -17.22 -12.80 -3.14
CA MET A 17 -17.51 -11.90 -2.02
C MET A 17 -17.96 -10.50 -2.48
N GLY A 18 -18.30 -10.33 -3.76
CA GLY A 18 -18.73 -9.05 -4.32
C GLY A 18 -17.59 -8.10 -4.71
N GLY A 19 -16.34 -8.58 -4.67
CA GLY A 19 -15.18 -7.83 -5.13
C GLY A 19 -14.91 -7.97 -6.63
N VAL A 20 -13.69 -7.66 -7.03
CA VAL A 20 -13.27 -7.63 -8.45
C VAL A 20 -12.08 -8.53 -8.77
N ASN A 21 -11.50 -9.19 -7.76
CA ASN A 21 -10.33 -10.04 -7.96
C ASN A 21 -10.71 -11.30 -8.74
N ARG A 22 -10.20 -11.40 -9.98
CA ARG A 22 -10.17 -12.60 -10.83
C ARG A 22 -8.75 -13.01 -11.20
N LEU A 23 -7.76 -12.28 -10.67
CA LEU A 23 -6.39 -12.34 -11.13
C LEU A 23 -5.65 -13.54 -10.54
N ALA A 24 -5.79 -13.74 -9.23
CA ALA A 24 -5.10 -14.79 -8.49
C ALA A 24 -5.77 -15.02 -7.12
N PRO A 25 -5.54 -16.18 -6.47
CA PRO A 25 -5.86 -16.38 -5.07
C PRO A 25 -5.32 -15.23 -4.20
N VAL A 26 -6.03 -14.85 -3.14
CA VAL A 26 -5.70 -13.70 -2.29
C VAL A 26 -4.25 -13.74 -1.80
N ALA A 27 -3.74 -14.90 -1.41
CA ALA A 27 -2.37 -15.05 -0.93
C ALA A 27 -1.30 -14.70 -1.99
N ASP A 28 -1.59 -14.96 -3.27
CA ASP A 28 -0.65 -14.75 -4.39
C ASP A 28 -0.91 -13.44 -5.14
N TRP A 29 -2.04 -12.78 -4.87
CA TRP A 29 -2.52 -11.62 -5.63
C TRP A 29 -1.47 -10.50 -5.76
N ALA A 30 -0.82 -10.15 -4.66
CA ALA A 30 0.19 -9.11 -4.65
C ALA A 30 1.41 -9.47 -5.50
N LYS A 31 1.88 -10.72 -5.36
CA LYS A 31 3.00 -11.27 -6.11
C LYS A 31 2.70 -11.27 -7.61
N THR A 32 1.52 -11.73 -8.01
CA THR A 32 1.09 -11.76 -9.42
C THR A 32 1.13 -10.37 -10.06
N ILE A 33 0.72 -9.33 -9.34
CA ILE A 33 0.77 -7.95 -9.84
C ILE A 33 2.21 -7.45 -10.00
N VAL A 34 3.06 -7.65 -8.98
CA VAL A 34 4.45 -7.19 -9.01
C VAL A 34 5.21 -7.89 -10.13
N GLU A 35 5.18 -9.23 -10.18
CA GLU A 35 5.85 -10.02 -11.22
C GLU A 35 5.32 -9.70 -12.62
N GLY A 36 4.00 -9.49 -12.75
CA GLY A 36 3.37 -9.17 -14.03
C GLY A 36 3.65 -7.76 -14.55
N THR A 37 4.15 -6.84 -13.73
CA THR A 37 4.36 -5.43 -14.12
C THR A 37 5.83 -5.01 -14.12
N GLN A 38 6.65 -5.49 -13.18
CA GLN A 38 7.99 -4.96 -12.97
C GLN A 38 8.92 -5.16 -14.17
N GLU A 39 8.86 -6.30 -14.87
CA GLU A 39 9.69 -6.55 -16.05
C GLU A 39 9.41 -5.55 -17.18
N GLY A 40 8.13 -5.26 -17.43
CA GLY A 40 7.73 -4.28 -18.44
C GLY A 40 8.11 -2.85 -18.11
N LEU A 41 8.35 -2.54 -16.82
CA LEU A 41 8.73 -1.22 -16.34
C LEU A 41 10.25 -1.00 -16.36
N LYS A 42 11.08 -2.05 -16.47
CA LYS A 42 12.56 -1.95 -16.55
C LYS A 42 13.06 -1.16 -17.76
N LYS A 43 12.22 -0.98 -18.78
CA LYS A 43 12.57 -0.22 -20.00
C LYS A 43 12.70 1.29 -19.79
N TYR A 44 12.26 1.81 -18.64
CA TYR A 44 12.32 3.24 -18.33
C TYR A 44 13.54 3.56 -17.47
N ASP A 45 14.17 4.72 -17.70
CA ASP A 45 15.32 5.17 -16.92
C ASP A 45 14.89 5.52 -15.49
N PRO A 46 15.47 4.87 -14.45
CA PRO A 46 15.15 5.16 -13.05
C PRO A 46 15.50 6.60 -12.61
N ASN A 47 16.33 7.32 -13.36
CA ASN A 47 16.62 8.75 -13.12
C ASN A 47 15.54 9.67 -13.69
N GLU A 48 14.68 9.17 -14.58
CA GLU A 48 13.62 9.93 -15.21
C GLU A 48 12.25 9.64 -14.63
N VAL A 49 12.02 8.45 -14.05
CA VAL A 49 10.73 8.02 -13.50
C VAL A 49 10.85 7.17 -12.23
N GLU A 50 9.94 7.40 -11.29
CA GLU A 50 9.72 6.57 -10.12
C GLU A 50 8.33 5.93 -10.15
N PHE A 51 8.28 4.61 -9.97
CA PHE A 51 7.05 3.83 -9.86
C PHE A 51 6.80 3.38 -8.43
N VAL A 52 5.58 3.58 -7.94
CA VAL A 52 5.15 3.04 -6.63
C VAL A 52 3.80 2.35 -6.77
N GLN A 53 3.71 1.12 -6.26
CA GLN A 53 2.47 0.35 -6.21
C GLN A 53 1.98 0.26 -4.77
N PHE A 54 0.79 0.79 -4.48
CA PHE A 54 0.21 0.88 -3.14
C PHE A 54 -0.78 -0.26 -2.89
N PHE A 55 -0.42 -1.15 -1.98
CA PHE A 55 -1.18 -2.36 -1.64
C PHE A 55 -1.97 -2.20 -0.33
N PRO A 56 -3.09 -2.94 -0.17
CA PRO A 56 -3.65 -3.22 1.16
C PRO A 56 -2.60 -3.85 2.06
N GLU A 57 -2.75 -3.65 3.37
CA GLU A 57 -1.76 -4.06 4.37
C GLU A 57 -1.38 -5.54 4.29
N ALA A 58 -2.37 -6.43 4.19
CA ALA A 58 -2.17 -7.88 4.14
C ALA A 58 -1.26 -8.33 2.98
N HIS A 59 -1.11 -7.50 1.95
CA HIS A 59 -0.41 -7.82 0.71
C HIS A 59 1.01 -7.22 0.64
N VAL A 60 1.39 -6.34 1.58
CA VAL A 60 2.66 -5.62 1.51
C VAL A 60 3.85 -6.57 1.54
N LEU A 61 3.90 -7.51 2.48
CA LEU A 61 5.02 -8.43 2.62
C LEU A 61 5.19 -9.32 1.38
N ASN A 62 4.09 -9.82 0.82
CA ASN A 62 4.11 -10.65 -0.39
C ASN A 62 4.52 -9.84 -1.62
N ALA A 63 4.10 -8.58 -1.73
CA ALA A 63 4.53 -7.67 -2.79
C ALA A 63 6.04 -7.36 -2.70
N VAL A 64 6.54 -7.08 -1.49
CA VAL A 64 7.97 -6.82 -1.25
C VAL A 64 8.80 -8.06 -1.57
N GLY A 65 8.35 -9.24 -1.15
CA GLY A 65 9.02 -10.52 -1.45
C GLY A 65 9.05 -10.89 -2.94
N ALA A 66 8.21 -10.25 -3.77
CA ALA A 66 8.14 -10.48 -5.21
C ALA A 66 9.05 -9.54 -6.04
N LEU A 67 9.68 -8.55 -5.41
CA LEU A 67 10.59 -7.63 -6.11
C LEU A 67 11.80 -8.39 -6.65
N CYS A 68 12.11 -8.19 -7.93
CA CYS A 68 13.37 -8.65 -8.50
C CYS A 68 14.55 -7.77 -8.05
N GLU A 69 15.77 -8.26 -8.24
CA GLU A 69 16.97 -7.45 -8.01
C GLU A 69 16.92 -6.16 -8.85
N ASN A 70 17.20 -5.01 -8.23
CA ASN A 70 17.09 -3.69 -8.87
C ASN A 70 15.70 -3.43 -9.48
N SER A 71 14.63 -3.91 -8.83
CA SER A 71 13.27 -3.73 -9.31
C SER A 71 12.96 -2.25 -9.59
N PRO A 72 12.34 -1.91 -10.74
CA PRO A 72 11.97 -0.54 -11.08
C PRO A 72 10.77 -0.03 -10.28
N VAL A 73 10.13 -0.87 -9.47
CA VAL A 73 8.96 -0.51 -8.66
C VAL A 73 9.30 -0.52 -7.18
N LYS A 74 8.77 0.48 -6.46
CA LYS A 74 8.71 0.46 -5.00
C LYS A 74 7.34 -0.03 -4.55
N ILE A 75 7.31 -0.71 -3.41
CA ILE A 75 6.05 -1.09 -2.77
C ILE A 75 5.66 -0.03 -1.75
N GLY A 76 4.39 0.36 -1.76
CA GLY A 76 3.83 1.30 -0.80
C GLY A 76 2.58 0.76 -0.14
N CYS A 77 2.11 1.48 0.88
CA CYS A 77 0.91 1.14 1.61
C CYS A 77 -0.17 2.24 1.51
N GLN A 78 -1.43 1.85 1.66
CA GLN A 78 -2.59 2.74 1.44
C GLN A 78 -3.00 3.58 2.66
N GLY A 79 -2.03 4.09 3.44
CA GLY A 79 -2.33 4.89 4.63
C GLY A 79 -1.41 4.58 5.80
N VAL A 80 -1.16 5.56 6.65
CA VAL A 80 -0.51 5.33 7.96
C VAL A 80 -1.23 6.15 9.00
N TYR A 81 -1.10 5.72 10.24
CA TYR A 81 -1.61 6.43 11.38
C TYR A 81 -0.79 7.70 11.63
N ARG A 82 -1.46 8.72 12.14
CA ARG A 82 -0.86 10.03 12.45
C ARG A 82 0.12 10.01 13.64
N MET A 83 0.06 8.97 14.47
CA MET A 83 1.02 8.75 15.55
C MET A 83 1.89 7.53 15.26
N ASP A 84 3.08 7.50 15.84
CA ASP A 84 4.05 6.43 15.64
C ASP A 84 4.66 5.93 16.96
N THR A 85 5.33 4.80 16.86
CA THR A 85 6.21 4.26 17.90
C THR A 85 7.48 5.09 18.04
N ALA A 86 8.08 5.08 19.23
CA ALA A 86 9.34 5.77 19.51
C ALA A 86 10.22 4.94 20.46
N VAL A 87 11.52 4.85 20.16
CA VAL A 87 12.49 4.17 21.02
C VAL A 87 12.55 4.85 22.39
N GLY A 88 12.33 4.08 23.46
CA GLY A 88 12.27 4.62 24.83
C GLY A 88 11.01 5.45 25.12
N GLY A 89 10.04 5.48 24.20
CA GLY A 89 8.81 6.26 24.32
C GLY A 89 7.58 5.41 24.06
N ASN A 90 6.73 5.86 23.13
CA ASN A 90 5.49 5.17 22.81
C ASN A 90 5.76 3.79 22.18
N PHE A 91 5.30 2.73 22.84
CA PHE A 91 5.49 1.35 22.39
C PHE A 91 4.44 0.90 21.35
N GLY A 92 3.43 1.73 21.05
CA GLY A 92 2.49 1.48 19.96
C GLY A 92 1.12 0.96 20.38
N ALA A 93 0.52 1.53 21.44
CA ALA A 93 -0.87 1.27 21.81
C ALA A 93 -1.86 1.87 20.79
N PHE A 94 -1.89 1.29 19.58
CA PHE A 94 -2.58 1.79 18.40
C PHE A 94 -3.45 0.70 17.74
N THR A 95 -4.21 -0.06 18.53
CA THR A 95 -5.13 -1.08 18.01
C THR A 95 -5.96 -0.52 16.84
N THR A 96 -6.12 -1.33 15.79
CA THR A 96 -6.74 -1.01 14.48
C THR A 96 -6.06 0.07 13.63
N ASN A 97 -4.94 0.64 14.08
CA ASN A 97 -4.19 1.65 13.34
C ASN A 97 -2.82 1.10 12.92
N ARG A 98 -2.27 1.66 11.83
CA ARG A 98 -0.97 1.25 11.28
C ARG A 98 0.07 2.37 11.41
N PRO A 99 0.98 2.31 12.39
CA PRO A 99 2.09 3.27 12.48
C PRO A 99 2.99 3.26 11.25
N ALA A 100 3.66 4.38 10.97
CA ALA A 100 4.59 4.45 9.84
C ALA A 100 5.83 3.56 10.05
N ALA A 101 6.28 3.36 11.29
CA ALA A 101 7.39 2.47 11.61
C ALA A 101 7.15 1.02 11.15
N ILE A 102 5.96 0.45 11.38
CA ILE A 102 5.67 -0.92 10.92
C ILE A 102 5.54 -0.99 9.40
N ALA A 103 4.95 0.02 8.76
CA ALA A 103 4.92 0.10 7.30
C ALA A 103 6.34 0.11 6.71
N LYS A 104 7.25 0.89 7.30
CA LYS A 104 8.66 0.90 6.91
C LYS A 104 9.34 -0.45 7.13
N ALA A 105 9.10 -1.10 8.27
CA ALA A 105 9.67 -2.40 8.60
C ALA A 105 9.18 -3.52 7.66
N MET A 106 7.95 -3.44 7.17
CA MET A 106 7.43 -4.34 6.14
C MET A 106 8.04 -4.12 4.74
N GLY A 107 8.87 -3.08 4.56
CA GLY A 107 9.55 -2.78 3.30
C GLY A 107 8.89 -1.70 2.46
N CYS A 108 7.92 -0.94 2.98
CA CYS A 108 7.32 0.15 2.21
C CYS A 108 8.33 1.26 1.89
N GLY A 109 8.36 1.66 0.62
CA GLY A 109 9.06 2.83 0.08
C GLY A 109 8.18 4.08 -0.01
N GLY A 110 6.87 3.97 0.21
CA GLY A 110 5.93 5.09 0.22
C GLY A 110 4.60 4.78 0.91
N THR A 111 3.82 5.81 1.21
CA THR A 111 2.44 5.69 1.69
C THR A 111 1.54 6.72 1.04
N LEU A 112 0.29 6.36 0.79
CA LEU A 112 -0.76 7.33 0.48
C LEU A 112 -1.23 8.00 1.78
N ILE A 113 -1.55 9.30 1.71
CA ILE A 113 -2.11 10.07 2.83
C ILE A 113 -3.16 11.03 2.26
N GLY A 114 -4.32 11.09 2.91
CA GLY A 114 -5.41 11.99 2.55
C GLY A 114 -6.07 11.61 1.21
N HIS A 115 -6.17 10.32 0.90
CA HIS A 115 -6.97 9.85 -0.23
C HIS A 115 -8.43 10.26 -0.02
N CYS A 116 -9.20 10.53 -1.09
CA CYS A 116 -10.58 10.97 -0.93
C CYS A 116 -11.45 9.96 -0.16
N GLU A 117 -11.22 8.65 -0.36
CA GLU A 117 -11.90 7.59 0.40
C GLU A 117 -11.57 7.65 1.90
N GLU A 118 -10.31 7.93 2.28
CA GLU A 118 -9.90 8.12 3.67
C GLU A 118 -10.54 9.37 4.28
N ARG A 119 -10.56 10.49 3.53
CA ARG A 119 -11.20 11.73 3.99
C ARG A 119 -12.70 11.55 4.17
N ASN A 120 -13.35 10.83 3.26
CA ASN A 120 -14.78 10.58 3.33
C ASN A 120 -15.15 9.66 4.51
N ASP A 121 -14.34 8.65 4.80
CA ASP A 121 -14.48 7.80 5.99
C ASP A 121 -14.41 8.64 7.27
N LEU A 122 -13.36 9.46 7.41
CA LEU A 122 -13.21 10.36 8.56
C LEU A 122 -14.36 11.37 8.67
N ASN A 123 -14.81 11.94 7.55
CA ASN A 123 -15.97 12.83 7.53
C ASN A 123 -17.25 12.10 7.96
N GLY A 124 -17.42 10.82 7.61
CA GLY A 124 -18.53 10.00 8.08
C GLY A 124 -18.53 9.86 9.60
N VAL A 125 -17.37 9.59 10.19
CA VAL A 125 -17.21 9.53 11.66
C VAL A 125 -17.50 10.90 12.32
N LEU A 126 -17.03 12.00 11.72
CA LEU A 126 -17.29 13.35 12.23
C LEU A 126 -18.77 13.73 12.17
N ALA A 127 -19.46 13.33 11.10
CA ALA A 127 -20.89 13.57 10.95
C ALA A 127 -21.71 12.91 12.06
N GLU A 128 -21.34 11.70 12.51
CA GLU A 128 -21.95 11.04 13.67
C GLU A 128 -21.75 11.81 14.98
N ALA A 129 -20.72 12.66 15.06
CA ALA A 129 -20.48 13.57 16.17
C ALA A 129 -21.14 14.96 16.00
N GLY A 130 -21.89 15.17 14.90
CA GLY A 130 -22.56 16.44 14.60
C GLY A 130 -21.63 17.56 14.12
N VAL A 131 -20.45 17.21 13.59
CA VAL A 131 -19.45 18.13 13.04
C VAL A 131 -19.27 17.91 11.54
#